data_AF-A0A1G9KJY5-F1
#
_entry.id   AF-A0A1G9KJY5-F1
#
_cell.length_a   1.000
_cell.length_b   1.000
_cell.length_c   1.000
_cell.angle_alpha   90.00
_cell.angle_beta   90.00
_cell.angle_gamma   90.00
#
_symmetry.space_group_name_H-M   'P 1'
#
loop_
_entity.id
_entity.type
_entity.pdbx_description
1 polymer ?
#
loop_
_entity_poly.entity_id
_entity_poly.type
_entity_poly.pdbx_seq_one_letter_code
_entity_poly.pdbx_strand_id
1 'polypeptide(L)'
;MYKGYLTIKITDEENNFPIEGAKIKISTIPKDECKKSKILYDNLLTNSSGQVKKVLLDAPNFMYSQVPNSPRAYSTYLLEVEKDGYETIIIEGVQILPCIEAIQNISLPRSSKLSKSNIKIYTIGKHSLYGPYESKILEPSLKKVPYVLPYVVVPEYIIVHDGLPSDKNAPNYWIPFRDYIKNVASSEIYATWPTQTIYANVIAIVSFTLNRVYTEWYRNMGYNFTITSSTQYDHKFIYNRNIFDTISIVVDNIFNVYIQRPKGANQPLLAQYCDGVQTQCPGKMTQWGSKYLGDQGYQFEDILKYYYGYNIGLQGTDMIKGVPSSFPGYTLSLGSSGESVKIIQEQLNAISNAYPALPKIAVDGIYGPATRNSVLKFQEIFRMNQSGVVDFATWYAISKIYVAVTKIAEFND
;
A
#
# COMPACT_ATOMS: atom_id res chain seq x y z
N MET A 1 5.53 17.22 -22.25
CA MET A 1 4.93 16.60 -21.04
C MET A 1 5.40 15.17 -21.02
N TYR A 2 5.72 14.64 -19.84
CA TYR A 2 6.02 13.22 -19.68
C TYR A 2 4.70 12.44 -19.61
N LYS A 3 4.78 11.12 -19.60
CA LYS A 3 3.61 10.26 -19.43
C LYS A 3 3.76 9.40 -18.19
N GLY A 4 2.65 9.13 -17.53
CA GLY A 4 2.52 8.08 -16.51
C GLY A 4 1.37 7.15 -16.88
N TYR A 5 1.27 6.05 -16.14
CA TYR A 5 0.23 5.05 -16.36
C TYR A 5 -0.71 4.99 -15.15
N LEU A 6 -1.99 4.75 -15.41
CA LEU A 6 -2.99 4.48 -14.39
C LEU A 6 -3.64 3.12 -14.64
N THR A 7 -3.51 2.21 -13.70
CA THR A 7 -4.33 1.00 -13.62
C THR A 7 -5.39 1.20 -12.54
N ILE A 8 -6.65 0.92 -12.88
CA ILE A 8 -7.78 1.01 -11.96
C ILE A 8 -8.28 -0.40 -11.70
N LYS A 9 -8.50 -0.72 -10.42
CA LYS A 9 -9.02 -2.02 -9.95
C LYS A 9 -10.31 -1.77 -9.17
N ILE A 10 -11.37 -2.40 -9.61
CA ILE A 10 -12.71 -2.26 -9.04
C ILE A 10 -13.14 -3.61 -8.45
N THR A 11 -13.48 -3.60 -7.17
CA THR A 11 -14.03 -4.75 -6.45
C THR A 11 -15.36 -4.39 -5.78
N ASP A 12 -16.20 -5.37 -5.49
CA ASP A 12 -17.38 -5.20 -4.65
C ASP A 12 -16.94 -5.07 -3.17
N GLU A 13 -17.51 -4.11 -2.44
CA GLU A 13 -17.12 -3.79 -1.06
C GLU A 13 -17.49 -4.91 -0.06
N GLU A 14 -18.55 -5.67 -0.33
CA GLU A 14 -19.04 -6.72 0.57
C GLU A 14 -18.25 -8.01 0.42
N ASN A 15 -17.95 -8.42 -0.82
CA ASN A 15 -17.34 -9.74 -1.08
C ASN A 15 -15.93 -9.70 -1.70
N ASN A 16 -15.37 -8.50 -1.96
CA ASN A 16 -14.08 -8.30 -2.60
C ASN A 16 -13.94 -8.91 -4.01
N PHE A 17 -15.04 -9.32 -4.65
CA PHE A 17 -14.98 -9.89 -5.99
C PHE A 17 -14.74 -8.79 -7.02
N PRO A 18 -13.96 -9.07 -8.09
CA PRO A 18 -13.76 -8.11 -9.17
C PRO A 18 -15.07 -7.77 -9.88
N ILE A 19 -15.28 -6.50 -10.21
CA ILE A 19 -16.47 -6.05 -10.94
C ILE A 19 -16.12 -5.84 -12.41
N GLU A 20 -16.63 -6.71 -13.28
CA GLU A 20 -16.52 -6.57 -14.74
C GLU A 20 -17.52 -5.55 -15.31
N GLY A 21 -17.11 -4.81 -16.34
CA GLY A 21 -17.96 -3.86 -17.05
C GLY A 21 -18.40 -2.66 -16.21
N ALA A 22 -17.65 -2.28 -15.19
CA ALA A 22 -17.79 -0.99 -14.53
C ALA A 22 -17.28 0.10 -15.49
N LYS A 23 -18.06 1.17 -15.63
CA LYS A 23 -17.76 2.31 -16.49
C LYS A 23 -16.88 3.29 -15.74
N ILE A 24 -15.82 3.73 -16.42
CA ILE A 24 -14.83 4.64 -15.87
C ILE A 24 -14.69 5.84 -16.77
N LYS A 25 -14.73 7.02 -16.16
CA LYS A 25 -14.49 8.31 -16.81
C LYS A 25 -13.35 9.04 -16.11
N ILE A 26 -12.43 9.58 -16.90
CA ILE A 26 -11.25 10.29 -16.40
C ILE A 26 -11.25 11.70 -16.98
N SER A 27 -11.20 12.70 -16.10
CA SER A 27 -11.22 14.11 -16.48
C SER A 27 -10.06 14.89 -15.84
N THR A 28 -9.65 15.99 -16.47
CA THR A 28 -8.70 16.93 -15.89
C THR A 28 -9.34 17.69 -14.74
N ILE A 29 -8.60 17.96 -13.67
CA ILE A 29 -9.00 18.93 -12.65
C ILE A 29 -8.45 20.32 -13.05
N PRO A 30 -9.31 21.29 -13.37
CA PRO A 30 -8.87 22.63 -13.76
C PRO A 30 -8.21 23.33 -12.57
N LYS A 31 -7.14 24.11 -12.83
CA LYS A 31 -6.49 24.95 -11.81
C LYS A 31 -7.27 26.23 -11.50
N ASP A 32 -8.22 26.58 -12.36
CA ASP A 32 -9.02 27.79 -12.34
C ASP A 32 -10.49 27.35 -12.33
N GLU A 33 -11.22 27.72 -11.28
CA GLU A 33 -12.61 27.31 -11.05
C GLU A 33 -13.54 27.77 -12.18
N CYS A 34 -13.16 28.80 -12.96
CA CYS A 34 -13.92 29.26 -14.12
C CYS A 34 -13.75 28.36 -15.35
N LYS A 35 -12.78 27.42 -15.36
CA LYS A 35 -12.56 26.49 -16.47
C LYS A 35 -13.27 25.17 -16.20
N LYS A 36 -13.99 24.66 -17.20
CA LYS A 36 -14.63 23.35 -17.12
C LYS A 36 -13.59 22.22 -17.17
N SER A 37 -13.84 21.14 -16.45
CA SER A 37 -13.08 19.90 -16.56
C SER A 37 -13.15 19.35 -17.99
N LYS A 38 -12.01 19.00 -18.58
CA LYS A 38 -11.95 18.31 -19.87
C LYS A 38 -11.97 16.79 -19.64
N ILE A 39 -12.94 16.11 -20.26
CA ILE A 39 -12.97 14.64 -20.29
C ILE A 39 -11.83 14.15 -21.19
N LEU A 40 -11.02 13.24 -20.67
CA LEU A 40 -9.90 12.63 -21.41
C LEU A 40 -10.26 11.22 -21.88
N TYR A 41 -10.94 10.48 -21.02
CA TYR A 41 -11.47 9.16 -21.32
C TYR A 41 -12.90 9.09 -20.84
N ASP A 42 -13.77 8.58 -21.69
CA ASP A 42 -15.17 8.36 -21.41
C ASP A 42 -15.49 6.88 -21.67
N ASN A 43 -16.22 6.25 -20.75
CA ASN A 43 -16.69 4.87 -20.88
C ASN A 43 -15.59 3.80 -21.04
N LEU A 44 -14.49 3.90 -20.29
CA LEU A 44 -13.55 2.76 -20.16
C LEU A 44 -14.22 1.65 -19.34
N LEU A 45 -14.11 0.40 -19.77
CA LEU A 45 -14.76 -0.74 -19.11
C LEU A 45 -13.76 -1.66 -18.42
N THR A 46 -14.03 -2.04 -17.18
CA THR A 46 -13.25 -3.06 -16.47
C THR A 46 -13.40 -4.43 -17.13
N ASN A 47 -12.31 -5.20 -17.21
CA ASN A 47 -12.33 -6.59 -17.67
C ASN A 47 -12.84 -7.57 -16.60
N SER A 48 -12.84 -8.87 -16.88
CA SER A 48 -13.23 -9.95 -15.96
C SER A 48 -12.43 -10.05 -14.66
N SER A 49 -11.30 -9.35 -14.55
CA SER A 49 -10.53 -9.21 -13.30
C SER A 49 -10.80 -7.90 -12.57
N GLY A 50 -11.81 -7.13 -13.03
CA GLY A 50 -12.20 -5.85 -12.45
C GLY A 50 -11.25 -4.72 -12.80
N GLN A 51 -10.53 -4.80 -13.93
CA GLN A 51 -9.42 -3.87 -14.20
C GLN A 51 -9.54 -3.12 -15.51
N VAL A 52 -9.14 -1.84 -15.48
CA VAL A 52 -8.66 -1.10 -16.65
C VAL A 52 -7.17 -0.90 -16.49
N LYS A 53 -6.38 -1.44 -17.42
CA LYS A 53 -4.93 -1.57 -17.31
C LYS A 53 -4.22 -0.44 -18.07
N LYS A 54 -3.24 0.21 -17.44
CA LYS A 54 -2.26 1.12 -18.07
C LYS A 54 -2.85 2.23 -18.96
N VAL A 55 -3.84 2.97 -18.46
CA VAL A 55 -4.32 4.20 -19.10
C VAL A 55 -3.19 5.23 -19.12
N LEU A 56 -2.89 5.79 -20.28
CA LEU A 56 -1.80 6.74 -20.46
C LEU A 56 -2.25 8.17 -20.13
N LEU A 57 -1.61 8.82 -19.17
CA LEU A 57 -1.97 10.18 -18.72
C LEU A 57 -0.76 11.11 -18.72
N ASP A 58 -1.00 12.41 -18.89
CA ASP A 58 0.05 13.42 -18.84
C ASP A 58 0.62 13.56 -17.43
N ALA A 59 1.94 13.59 -17.33
CA ALA A 59 2.66 13.78 -16.09
C ALA A 59 3.63 14.97 -16.18
N PRO A 60 3.96 15.61 -15.04
CA PRO A 60 4.94 16.69 -15.00
C PRO A 60 6.35 16.22 -15.36
N ASN A 61 7.29 17.17 -15.40
CA ASN A 61 8.69 16.86 -15.66
C ASN A 61 9.23 15.89 -14.59
N PHE A 62 9.87 14.80 -15.01
CA PHE A 62 10.54 13.84 -14.12
C PHE A 62 11.44 14.54 -13.10
N MET A 63 12.17 15.58 -13.51
CA MET A 63 13.08 16.33 -12.64
C MET A 63 12.40 16.98 -11.43
N TYR A 64 11.08 17.24 -11.48
CA TYR A 64 10.34 17.80 -10.35
C TYR A 64 10.17 16.83 -9.18
N SER A 65 10.44 15.54 -9.39
CA SER A 65 10.50 14.58 -8.30
C SER A 65 11.93 14.36 -7.79
N GLN A 66 12.94 14.93 -8.44
CA GLN A 66 14.34 14.60 -8.20
C GLN A 66 15.08 15.63 -7.35
N VAL A 67 14.50 16.82 -7.18
CA VAL A 67 15.03 17.90 -6.36
C VAL A 67 13.91 18.54 -5.55
N PRO A 68 14.18 19.05 -4.34
CA PRO A 68 13.19 19.76 -3.54
C PRO A 68 12.88 21.14 -4.13
N ASN A 69 11.83 21.79 -3.59
CA ASN A 69 11.39 23.14 -3.96
C ASN A 69 11.09 23.32 -5.47
N SER A 70 10.84 22.21 -6.17
CA SER A 70 10.40 22.20 -7.55
C SER A 70 8.89 22.46 -7.65
N PRO A 71 8.38 22.74 -8.86
CA PRO A 71 6.95 22.62 -9.12
C PRO A 71 6.43 21.21 -8.77
N ARG A 72 5.11 21.07 -8.66
CA ARG A 72 4.46 19.80 -8.30
C ARG A 72 4.91 18.65 -9.20
N ALA A 73 5.39 17.57 -8.60
CA ALA A 73 5.95 16.42 -9.31
C ALA A 73 4.92 15.51 -9.99
N TYR A 74 3.64 15.66 -9.66
CA TYR A 74 2.54 14.82 -10.13
C TYR A 74 1.39 15.63 -10.74
N SER A 75 0.72 15.01 -11.70
CA SER A 75 -0.58 15.46 -12.22
C SER A 75 -1.70 14.95 -11.32
N THR A 76 -2.86 15.60 -11.37
CA THR A 76 -4.05 15.21 -10.60
C THR A 76 -5.25 15.08 -11.53
N TYR A 77 -5.99 14.00 -11.40
CA TYR A 77 -7.17 13.71 -12.24
C TYR A 77 -8.41 13.44 -11.39
N LEU A 78 -9.56 13.69 -12.01
CA LEU A 78 -10.87 13.28 -11.51
C LEU A 78 -11.19 11.92 -12.12
N LEU A 79 -11.52 10.96 -11.26
CA LEU A 79 -11.93 9.62 -11.66
C LEU A 79 -13.36 9.39 -11.20
N GLU A 80 -14.24 9.04 -12.12
CA GLU A 80 -15.65 8.74 -11.86
C GLU A 80 -15.91 7.29 -12.28
N VAL A 81 -16.52 6.50 -11.38
CA VAL A 81 -16.77 5.08 -11.56
C VAL A 81 -18.24 4.78 -11.33
N GLU A 82 -18.86 4.13 -12.31
CA GLU A 82 -20.27 3.79 -12.30
C GLU A 82 -20.50 2.32 -12.67
N LYS A 83 -21.44 1.68 -11.98
CA LYS A 83 -21.92 0.34 -12.32
C LYS A 83 -23.36 0.20 -11.84
N ASP A 84 -24.24 -0.28 -12.70
CA ASP A 84 -25.64 -0.56 -12.33
C ASP A 84 -25.68 -1.52 -11.12
N GLY A 85 -26.47 -1.15 -10.11
CA GLY A 85 -26.55 -1.88 -8.84
C GLY A 85 -25.55 -1.45 -7.76
N TYR A 86 -24.67 -0.50 -8.06
CA TYR A 86 -23.67 0.03 -7.12
C TYR A 86 -23.82 1.55 -6.93
N GLU A 87 -23.24 2.07 -5.85
CA GLU A 87 -23.08 3.51 -5.66
C GLU A 87 -22.01 4.08 -6.59
N THR A 88 -22.20 5.33 -7.04
CA THR A 88 -21.19 6.02 -7.88
C THR A 88 -20.07 6.51 -6.99
N ILE A 89 -18.82 6.21 -7.36
CA ILE A 89 -17.64 6.72 -6.67
C ILE A 89 -16.94 7.76 -7.54
N ILE A 90 -16.64 8.90 -6.93
CA ILE A 90 -15.79 9.95 -7.50
C ILE A 90 -14.53 10.06 -6.64
N ILE A 91 -13.36 10.00 -7.28
CA ILE A 91 -12.08 10.24 -6.64
C ILE A 91 -11.45 11.47 -7.28
N GLU A 92 -11.34 12.53 -6.49
CA GLU A 92 -10.70 13.78 -6.88
C GLU A 92 -9.23 13.74 -6.49
N GLY A 93 -8.33 13.96 -7.46
CA GLY A 93 -6.91 14.15 -7.17
C GLY A 93 -6.04 12.91 -7.37
N VAL A 94 -6.49 11.91 -8.14
CA VAL A 94 -5.68 10.73 -8.51
C VAL A 94 -4.34 11.18 -9.07
N GLN A 95 -3.26 10.77 -8.42
CA GLN A 95 -1.91 11.32 -8.67
C GLN A 95 -1.14 10.48 -9.68
N ILE A 96 -0.63 11.12 -10.74
CA ILE A 96 0.16 10.46 -11.78
C ILE A 96 1.58 11.03 -11.81
N LEU A 97 2.56 10.14 -11.63
CA LEU A 97 3.99 10.43 -11.74
C LEU A 97 4.54 10.00 -13.11
N PRO A 98 5.57 10.69 -13.63
CA PRO A 98 6.15 10.36 -14.92
C PRO A 98 6.88 9.01 -14.88
N CYS A 99 6.67 8.18 -15.90
CA CYS A 99 7.26 6.86 -16.11
C CYS A 99 6.88 5.79 -15.07
N ILE A 100 5.91 6.07 -14.19
CA ILE A 100 5.47 5.18 -13.11
C ILE A 100 4.03 4.72 -13.36
N GLU A 101 3.69 3.51 -12.92
CA GLU A 101 2.31 3.02 -12.89
C GLU A 101 1.66 3.32 -11.54
N ALA A 102 0.65 4.20 -11.56
CA ALA A 102 -0.28 4.40 -10.46
C ALA A 102 -1.33 3.28 -10.46
N ILE A 103 -1.69 2.79 -9.28
CA ILE A 103 -2.74 1.78 -9.08
C ILE A 103 -3.81 2.40 -8.18
N GLN A 104 -5.00 2.63 -8.73
CA GLN A 104 -6.17 3.09 -7.99
C GLN A 104 -7.08 1.89 -7.69
N ASN A 105 -7.12 1.46 -6.43
CA ASN A 105 -8.08 0.46 -5.97
C ASN A 105 -9.35 1.17 -5.51
N ILE A 106 -10.50 0.60 -5.85
CA ILE A 106 -11.83 1.14 -5.51
C ILE A 106 -12.73 -0.04 -5.16
N SER A 107 -13.32 0.01 -3.98
CA SER A 107 -14.35 -0.92 -3.56
C SER A 107 -15.71 -0.23 -3.75
N LEU A 108 -16.59 -0.80 -4.57
CA LEU A 108 -17.92 -0.25 -4.84
C LEU A 108 -18.94 -0.83 -3.85
N PRO A 109 -19.61 0.00 -3.04
CA PRO A 109 -20.76 -0.39 -2.25
C PRO A 109 -21.94 -0.71 -3.16
N ARG A 110 -22.75 -1.69 -2.77
CA ARG A 110 -24.02 -1.97 -3.45
C ARG A 110 -25.02 -0.86 -3.16
N SER A 111 -25.78 -0.48 -4.17
CA SER A 111 -26.85 0.50 -4.02
C SER A 111 -28.08 -0.15 -3.38
N SER A 112 -28.64 0.48 -2.35
CA SER A 112 -29.93 0.07 -1.80
C SER A 112 -31.04 0.37 -2.80
N LYS A 113 -32.00 -0.55 -2.98
CA LYS A 113 -33.15 -0.37 -3.91
C LYS A 113 -34.03 0.86 -3.59
N LEU A 114 -33.87 1.46 -2.41
CA LEU A 114 -34.70 2.54 -1.87
C LEU A 114 -34.07 3.94 -1.97
N SER A 115 -32.78 4.06 -2.29
CA SER A 115 -32.13 5.37 -2.49
C SER A 115 -31.82 5.60 -3.96
N LYS A 116 -32.03 6.84 -4.45
CA LYS A 116 -31.35 7.31 -5.66
C LYS A 116 -29.86 7.05 -5.50
N SER A 117 -29.17 6.64 -6.57
CA SER A 117 -27.72 6.38 -6.61
C SER A 117 -26.96 7.44 -5.80
N ASN A 118 -26.49 7.06 -4.60
CA ASN A 118 -25.69 7.94 -3.78
C ASN A 118 -24.33 8.10 -4.45
N ILE A 119 -23.82 9.34 -4.46
CA ILE A 119 -22.48 9.65 -4.96
C ILE A 119 -21.57 9.76 -3.74
N LYS A 120 -20.54 8.92 -3.68
CA LYS A 120 -19.47 9.02 -2.69
C LYS A 120 -18.27 9.71 -3.31
N ILE A 121 -17.83 10.81 -2.69
CA ILE A 121 -16.69 11.60 -3.15
C ILE A 121 -15.52 11.40 -2.19
N TYR A 122 -14.37 11.03 -2.72
CA TYR A 122 -13.11 10.94 -1.99
C TYR A 122 -12.10 11.92 -2.56
N THR A 123 -11.38 12.62 -1.70
CA THR A 123 -10.39 13.62 -2.12
C THR A 123 -8.98 13.17 -1.73
N ILE A 124 -8.10 13.09 -2.73
CA ILE A 124 -6.68 12.84 -2.55
C ILE A 124 -5.97 14.18 -2.39
N GLY A 125 -5.62 14.49 -1.14
CA GLY A 125 -4.88 15.69 -0.78
C GLY A 125 -3.45 15.75 -1.36
N LYS A 126 -2.73 16.81 -1.00
CA LYS A 126 -1.34 17.01 -1.44
C LYS A 126 -0.42 15.91 -0.90
N HIS A 127 0.65 15.61 -1.65
CA HIS A 127 1.74 14.74 -1.20
C HIS A 127 2.58 15.44 -0.13
N SER A 128 3.15 14.71 0.85
CA SER A 128 3.86 15.33 1.99
C SER A 128 5.06 16.19 1.54
N LEU A 129 5.84 15.72 0.57
CA LEU A 129 6.95 16.46 -0.05
C LEU A 129 6.56 17.70 -0.89
N TYR A 130 5.26 18.01 -1.03
CA TYR A 130 4.78 19.16 -1.81
C TYR A 130 3.80 20.06 -1.04
N GLY A 131 2.94 19.49 -0.20
CA GLY A 131 1.98 20.26 0.59
C GLY A 131 2.62 20.92 1.81
N PRO A 132 1.99 21.98 2.34
CA PRO A 132 2.40 22.56 3.62
C PRO A 132 1.93 21.62 4.73
N TYR A 133 2.88 21.03 5.45
CA TYR A 133 2.61 20.16 6.59
C TYR A 133 3.43 20.60 7.80
N GLU A 134 2.86 20.39 8.99
CA GLU A 134 3.54 20.74 10.23
C GLU A 134 4.75 19.84 10.47
N SER A 135 5.76 20.43 11.13
CA SER A 135 6.96 19.69 11.54
C SER A 135 6.60 18.59 12.53
N LYS A 136 7.29 17.45 12.38
CA LYS A 136 7.11 16.29 13.25
C LYS A 136 7.52 16.62 14.69
N ILE A 137 6.67 16.28 15.65
CA ILE A 137 7.00 16.31 17.07
C ILE A 137 7.89 15.10 17.35
N LEU A 138 9.15 15.36 17.69
CA LEU A 138 10.12 14.29 17.94
C LEU A 138 9.82 13.60 19.27
N GLU A 139 9.91 12.27 19.23
CA GLU A 139 9.70 11.41 20.37
C GLU A 139 10.96 10.54 20.60
N PRO A 140 11.16 10.02 21.82
CA PRO A 140 12.20 9.03 22.06
C PRO A 140 12.01 7.81 21.15
N SER A 141 13.09 7.40 20.48
CA SER A 141 13.04 6.28 19.54
C SER A 141 12.79 4.93 20.22
N LEU A 142 13.06 4.83 21.53
CA LEU A 142 12.70 3.71 22.40
C LEU A 142 11.69 4.20 23.44
N LYS A 143 10.57 3.48 23.57
CA LYS A 143 9.48 3.87 24.48
C LYS A 143 9.68 3.21 25.84
N LYS A 144 9.47 3.99 26.90
CA LYS A 144 9.42 3.50 28.29
C LYS A 144 7.96 3.17 28.64
N VAL A 145 7.41 2.13 28.02
CA VAL A 145 6.06 1.63 28.33
C VAL A 145 6.15 0.17 28.77
N PRO A 146 5.23 -0.33 29.62
CA PRO A 146 5.16 -1.77 29.88
C PRO A 146 5.05 -2.49 28.53
N TYR A 147 5.92 -3.47 28.30
CA TYR A 147 5.91 -4.28 27.09
C TYR A 147 4.56 -5.01 27.02
N VAL A 148 3.63 -4.51 26.20
CA VAL A 148 2.28 -5.06 26.13
C VAL A 148 2.27 -6.36 25.33
N LEU A 149 2.94 -6.35 24.18
CA LEU A 149 3.11 -7.54 23.36
C LEU A 149 4.44 -8.23 23.68
N PRO A 150 4.45 -9.57 23.88
CA PRO A 150 5.67 -10.33 24.17
C PRO A 150 6.59 -10.47 22.95
N TYR A 151 6.08 -10.24 21.74
CA TYR A 151 6.81 -10.31 20.48
C TYR A 151 6.23 -9.34 19.44
N VAL A 152 7.01 -9.02 18.40
CA VAL A 152 6.59 -8.15 17.30
C VAL A 152 5.65 -8.91 16.38
N VAL A 153 4.44 -8.38 16.20
CA VAL A 153 3.38 -8.96 15.37
C VAL A 153 3.02 -7.98 14.26
N VAL A 154 2.94 -8.46 13.02
CA VAL A 154 2.27 -7.73 11.94
C VAL A 154 0.77 -7.96 12.10
N PRO A 155 -0.03 -6.94 12.45
CA PRO A 155 -1.47 -7.11 12.64
C PRO A 155 -2.17 -7.30 11.29
N GLU A 156 -3.41 -7.82 11.34
CA GLU A 156 -4.25 -7.91 10.13
C GLU A 156 -4.63 -6.50 9.64
N TYR A 157 -5.09 -5.65 10.57
CA TYR A 157 -5.51 -4.27 10.30
C TYR A 157 -4.77 -3.26 11.18
N ILE A 158 -4.55 -2.08 10.61
CA ILE A 158 -4.22 -0.85 11.33
C ILE A 158 -5.50 0.00 11.40
N ILE A 159 -5.87 0.43 12.60
CA ILE A 159 -6.94 1.40 12.81
C ILE A 159 -6.32 2.78 12.71
N VAL A 160 -6.54 3.45 11.58
CA VAL A 160 -6.02 4.80 11.30
C VAL A 160 -7.05 5.83 11.72
N HIS A 161 -6.69 6.71 12.64
CA HIS A 161 -7.48 7.87 13.01
C HIS A 161 -7.14 9.04 12.10
N ASP A 162 -8.10 9.50 11.29
CA ASP A 162 -7.83 10.46 10.21
C ASP A 162 -7.86 11.92 10.69
N GLY A 163 -7.01 12.24 11.67
CA GLY A 163 -6.95 13.55 12.28
C GLY A 163 -5.86 13.66 13.34
N LEU A 164 -5.91 14.73 14.14
CA LEU A 164 -5.08 14.87 15.34
C LEU A 164 -5.54 13.86 16.40
N PRO A 165 -4.66 13.37 17.30
CA PRO A 165 -5.07 12.40 18.34
C PRO A 165 -6.26 12.86 19.19
N SER A 166 -6.41 14.17 19.39
CA SER A 166 -7.49 14.77 20.20
C SER A 166 -8.80 15.00 19.43
N ASP A 167 -8.82 14.85 18.11
CA ASP A 167 -10.00 15.14 17.28
C ASP A 167 -11.01 13.99 17.32
N LYS A 168 -11.96 14.07 18.24
CA LYS A 168 -12.98 13.01 18.40
C LYS A 168 -13.93 12.86 17.22
N ASN A 169 -13.97 13.83 16.30
CA ASN A 169 -14.85 13.79 15.14
C ASN A 169 -14.16 13.19 13.91
N ALA A 170 -12.84 13.02 13.94
CA ALA A 170 -12.11 12.38 12.86
C ALA A 170 -12.48 10.89 12.74
N PRO A 171 -12.71 10.39 11.52
CA PRO A 171 -13.10 9.00 11.30
C PRO A 171 -11.95 8.04 11.58
N ASN A 172 -12.29 6.81 11.95
CA ASN A 172 -11.35 5.71 12.05
C ASN A 172 -11.53 4.78 10.84
N TYR A 173 -10.42 4.40 10.21
CA TYR A 173 -10.41 3.45 9.08
C TYR A 173 -9.63 2.18 9.43
N TRP A 174 -10.21 1.02 9.15
CA TRP A 174 -9.57 -0.29 9.31
C TRP A 174 -8.89 -0.67 8.00
N ILE A 175 -7.57 -0.49 7.95
CA ILE A 175 -6.80 -0.70 6.73
C ILE A 175 -5.90 -1.92 6.90
N PRO A 176 -5.91 -2.90 5.97
CA PRO A 176 -4.98 -4.01 6.00
C PRO A 176 -3.55 -3.50 6.13
N PHE A 177 -2.73 -4.09 7.00
CA PHE A 177 -1.40 -3.54 7.35
C PHE A 177 -0.56 -3.21 6.10
N ARG A 178 -0.48 -4.13 5.13
CA ARG A 178 0.27 -3.92 3.89
C ARG A 178 -0.26 -2.75 3.06
N ASP A 179 -1.57 -2.57 3.01
CA ASP A 179 -2.20 -1.49 2.25
C ASP A 179 -1.98 -0.14 2.94
N TYR A 180 -1.94 -0.13 4.28
CA TYR A 180 -1.56 1.04 5.07
C TYR A 180 -0.12 1.47 4.74
N ILE A 181 0.85 0.55 4.75
CA ILE A 181 2.25 0.87 4.44
C ILE A 181 2.39 1.38 3.00
N LYS A 182 1.71 0.77 2.01
CA LYS A 182 1.71 1.24 0.61
C LYS A 182 1.12 2.64 0.48
N ASN A 183 0.03 2.92 1.19
CA ASN A 183 -0.62 4.21 1.22
C ASN A 183 0.31 5.29 1.78
N VAL A 184 0.90 5.03 2.94
CA VAL A 184 1.84 5.93 3.61
C VAL A 184 3.05 6.18 2.73
N ALA A 185 3.75 5.14 2.28
CA ALA A 185 4.95 5.28 1.47
C ALA A 185 4.66 6.09 0.20
N SER A 186 3.54 5.81 -0.47
CA SER A 186 3.16 6.55 -1.68
C SER A 186 2.64 7.99 -1.40
N SER A 187 2.38 8.36 -0.12
CA SER A 187 2.05 9.72 0.33
C SER A 187 3.26 10.51 0.82
N GLU A 188 4.32 9.77 1.18
CA GLU A 188 5.49 10.28 1.90
C GLU A 188 6.72 10.40 1.02
N ILE A 189 6.87 9.54 0.01
CA ILE A 189 8.00 9.55 -0.91
C ILE A 189 7.55 9.42 -2.36
N TYR A 190 8.35 9.97 -3.28
CA TYR A 190 8.07 9.81 -4.70
C TYR A 190 8.50 8.43 -5.19
N ALA A 191 7.61 7.78 -5.94
CA ALA A 191 7.83 6.46 -6.54
C ALA A 191 8.89 6.45 -7.67
N THR A 192 9.34 7.63 -8.10
CA THR A 192 10.40 7.85 -9.10
C THR A 192 11.81 7.81 -8.51
N TRP A 193 11.95 7.63 -7.19
CA TRP A 193 13.24 7.59 -6.51
C TRP A 193 13.95 6.24 -6.68
N PRO A 194 15.28 6.19 -6.47
CA PRO A 194 16.03 4.93 -6.51
C PRO A 194 15.41 3.86 -5.61
N THR A 195 15.40 2.62 -6.08
CA THR A 195 14.78 1.50 -5.35
C THR A 195 15.34 1.34 -3.93
N GLN A 196 16.65 1.54 -3.74
CA GLN A 196 17.31 1.49 -2.43
C GLN A 196 16.80 2.59 -1.47
N THR A 197 16.51 3.78 -1.99
CA THR A 197 15.84 4.85 -1.23
C THR A 197 14.45 4.43 -0.78
N ILE A 198 13.68 3.82 -1.68
CA ILE A 198 12.33 3.33 -1.37
C ILE A 198 12.40 2.25 -0.27
N TYR A 199 13.34 1.30 -0.37
CA TYR A 199 13.57 0.30 0.69
C TYR A 199 13.86 0.95 2.05
N ALA A 200 14.78 1.90 2.13
CA ALA A 200 15.14 2.55 3.39
C ALA A 200 13.93 3.26 4.03
N ASN A 201 13.16 4.01 3.23
CA ASN A 201 11.97 4.70 3.71
C ASN A 201 10.85 3.74 4.12
N VAL A 202 10.59 2.69 3.34
CA VAL A 202 9.57 1.68 3.68
C VAL A 202 9.93 0.96 4.98
N ILE A 203 11.20 0.58 5.20
CA ILE A 203 11.62 -0.04 6.46
C ILE A 203 11.42 0.91 7.65
N ALA A 204 11.72 2.20 7.50
CA ALA A 204 11.46 3.18 8.56
C ALA A 204 9.95 3.30 8.87
N ILE A 205 9.09 3.35 7.84
CA ILE A 205 7.63 3.37 7.98
C ILE A 205 7.12 2.10 8.69
N VAL A 206 7.58 0.92 8.27
CA VAL A 206 7.22 -0.37 8.89
C VAL A 206 7.66 -0.39 10.35
N SER A 207 8.91 -0.02 10.64
CA SER A 207 9.46 0.01 12.00
C SER A 207 8.67 0.96 12.91
N PHE A 208 8.36 2.17 12.43
CA PHE A 208 7.52 3.12 13.15
C PHE A 208 6.13 2.53 13.44
N THR A 209 5.49 1.94 12.42
CA THR A 209 4.14 1.40 12.54
C THR A 209 4.10 0.23 13.53
N LEU A 210 5.05 -0.69 13.43
CA LEU A 210 5.16 -1.82 14.35
C LEU A 210 5.54 -1.37 15.77
N ASN A 211 6.27 -0.26 15.95
CA ASN A 211 6.47 0.33 17.27
C ASN A 211 5.13 0.77 17.89
N ARG A 212 4.27 1.47 17.15
CA ARG A 212 2.94 1.88 17.64
C ARG A 212 2.06 0.69 18.02
N VAL A 213 2.11 -0.39 17.24
CA VAL A 213 1.42 -1.66 17.54
C VAL A 213 2.00 -2.31 18.79
N TYR A 214 3.31 -2.54 18.82
CA TYR A 214 4.02 -3.24 19.89
C TYR A 214 3.88 -2.56 21.26
N THR A 215 3.89 -1.23 21.26
CA THR A 215 3.76 -0.40 22.47
C THR A 215 2.31 -0.10 22.83
N GLU A 216 1.35 -0.51 22.00
CA GLU A 216 -0.05 -0.09 22.06
C GLU A 216 -0.20 1.42 22.35
N TRP A 217 0.62 2.24 21.70
CA TRP A 217 0.94 3.60 22.15
C TRP A 217 -0.29 4.44 22.50
N TYR A 218 -1.25 4.51 21.57
CA TYR A 218 -2.48 5.28 21.75
C TYR A 218 -3.50 4.58 22.65
N ARG A 219 -3.55 3.25 22.68
CA ARG A 219 -4.45 2.50 23.59
C ARG A 219 -4.05 2.67 25.04
N ASN A 220 -2.75 2.71 25.32
CA ASN A 220 -2.21 3.04 26.64
C ASN A 220 -2.51 4.48 27.09
N MET A 221 -3.00 5.34 26.19
CA MET A 221 -3.48 6.70 26.49
C MET A 221 -5.01 6.80 26.52
N GLY A 222 -5.73 5.67 26.39
CA GLY A 222 -7.20 5.63 26.40
C GLY A 222 -7.87 5.81 25.03
N TYR A 223 -7.12 5.82 23.94
CA TYR A 223 -7.68 5.86 22.58
C TYR A 223 -7.99 4.46 22.04
N ASN A 224 -8.89 4.37 21.05
CA ASN A 224 -9.30 3.10 20.44
C ASN A 224 -8.67 2.85 19.04
N PHE A 225 -7.71 3.67 18.62
CA PHE A 225 -7.02 3.55 17.34
C PHE A 225 -5.54 3.16 17.52
N THR A 226 -4.91 2.73 16.43
CA THR A 226 -3.50 2.29 16.43
C THR A 226 -2.55 3.45 16.11
N ILE A 227 -2.93 4.32 15.17
CA ILE A 227 -2.07 5.38 14.63
C ILE A 227 -2.93 6.50 14.03
N THR A 228 -2.38 7.71 13.92
CA THR A 228 -3.03 8.87 13.29
C THR A 228 -2.56 9.10 11.84
N SER A 229 -3.31 9.91 11.07
CA SER A 229 -2.93 10.36 9.72
C SER A 229 -2.14 11.70 9.71
N SER A 230 -1.87 12.26 10.90
CA SER A 230 -1.18 13.53 11.06
C SER A 230 0.34 13.36 10.96
N THR A 231 0.98 14.09 10.05
CA THR A 231 2.45 14.10 9.88
C THR A 231 3.21 14.58 11.11
N GLN A 232 2.53 15.38 11.94
CA GLN A 232 3.10 15.90 13.18
C GLN A 232 3.38 14.78 14.20
N TYR A 233 2.49 13.78 14.28
CA TYR A 233 2.57 12.69 15.25
C TYR A 233 3.04 11.38 14.62
N ASP A 234 2.45 11.04 13.47
CA ASP A 234 2.63 9.77 12.78
C ASP A 234 2.86 10.00 11.28
N HIS A 235 2.22 9.23 10.41
CA HIS A 235 2.47 9.26 8.98
C HIS A 235 1.37 10.02 8.24
N LYS A 236 1.72 10.60 7.09
CA LYS A 236 0.71 11.02 6.13
C LYS A 236 -0.02 9.79 5.60
N PHE A 237 -1.30 9.71 5.90
CA PHE A 237 -2.25 8.78 5.30
C PHE A 237 -3.34 9.57 4.59
N ILE A 238 -3.89 9.01 3.50
CA ILE A 238 -5.06 9.58 2.81
C ILE A 238 -5.96 8.43 2.40
N TYR A 239 -7.19 8.41 2.90
CA TYR A 239 -8.15 7.34 2.57
C TYR A 239 -8.45 7.30 1.06
N ASN A 240 -8.54 6.08 0.50
CA ASN A 240 -8.81 5.83 -0.94
C ASN A 240 -7.84 6.44 -1.97
N ARG A 241 -6.63 6.87 -1.57
CA ARG A 241 -5.65 7.31 -2.57
C ARG A 241 -5.08 6.16 -3.41
N ASN A 242 -4.63 6.49 -4.62
CA ASN A 242 -3.85 5.58 -5.44
C ASN A 242 -2.47 5.30 -4.81
N ILE A 243 -1.89 4.14 -5.13
CA ILE A 243 -0.52 3.77 -4.81
C ILE A 243 0.33 3.69 -6.09
N PHE A 244 1.63 3.43 -5.97
CA PHE A 244 2.51 3.25 -7.12
C PHE A 244 3.14 1.86 -7.13
N ASP A 245 3.34 1.30 -8.31
CA ASP A 245 3.87 -0.05 -8.53
C ASP A 245 5.26 -0.27 -7.90
N THR A 246 6.21 0.65 -8.12
CA THR A 246 7.57 0.56 -7.57
C THR A 246 7.56 0.49 -6.04
N ILE A 247 6.70 1.29 -5.39
CA ILE A 247 6.51 1.26 -3.94
C ILE A 247 5.80 -0.03 -3.51
N SER A 248 4.74 -0.43 -4.23
CA SER A 248 3.99 -1.65 -3.93
C SER A 248 4.90 -2.88 -3.90
N ILE A 249 5.78 -3.02 -4.90
CA ILE A 249 6.73 -4.12 -5.00
C ILE A 249 7.67 -4.15 -3.80
N VAL A 250 8.24 -3.01 -3.42
CA VAL A 250 9.12 -2.92 -2.24
C VAL A 250 8.38 -3.32 -0.98
N VAL A 251 7.18 -2.75 -0.74
CA VAL A 251 6.39 -3.09 0.46
C VAL A 251 6.07 -4.58 0.52
N ASP A 252 5.68 -5.19 -0.60
CA ASP A 252 5.34 -6.62 -0.64
C ASP A 252 6.53 -7.53 -0.29
N ASN A 253 7.75 -7.08 -0.54
CA ASN A 253 8.97 -7.84 -0.22
C ASN A 253 9.41 -7.73 1.25
N ILE A 254 9.07 -6.64 1.94
CA ILE A 254 9.69 -6.30 3.24
C ILE A 254 8.73 -5.74 4.30
N PHE A 255 7.41 -5.91 4.14
CA PHE A 255 6.44 -5.38 5.12
C PHE A 255 6.61 -5.94 6.55
N ASN A 256 7.31 -7.06 6.72
CA ASN A 256 7.57 -7.68 8.03
C ASN A 256 8.96 -7.36 8.59
N VAL A 257 9.76 -6.53 7.90
CA VAL A 257 11.13 -6.16 8.31
C VAL A 257 11.12 -4.82 9.03
N TYR A 258 11.69 -4.79 10.23
CA TYR A 258 11.77 -3.58 11.07
C TYR A 258 13.17 -3.36 11.64
N ILE A 259 13.38 -2.18 12.22
CA ILE A 259 14.67 -1.76 12.79
C ILE A 259 14.68 -2.08 14.28
N GLN A 260 15.75 -2.67 14.77
CA GLN A 260 16.04 -2.84 16.21
C GLN A 260 17.16 -1.89 16.63
N ARG A 261 17.10 -1.33 17.84
CA ARG A 261 18.24 -0.63 18.45
C ARG A 261 18.29 -0.85 19.98
N PRO A 262 19.37 -1.41 20.54
CA PRO A 262 20.50 -2.03 19.82
C PRO A 262 20.04 -3.25 19.00
N LYS A 263 20.93 -3.80 18.17
CA LYS A 263 20.67 -5.07 17.48
C LYS A 263 20.22 -6.15 18.49
N GLY A 264 19.13 -6.86 18.19
CA GLY A 264 18.54 -7.87 19.08
C GLY A 264 17.53 -7.33 20.10
N ALA A 265 17.25 -6.03 20.12
CA ALA A 265 16.19 -5.47 20.98
C ALA A 265 14.80 -5.96 20.57
N ASN A 266 13.96 -6.30 21.55
CA ASN A 266 12.59 -6.81 21.29
C ASN A 266 11.68 -5.75 20.65
N GLN A 267 11.89 -4.47 21.00
CA GLN A 267 11.05 -3.38 20.53
C GLN A 267 11.50 -2.87 19.15
N PRO A 268 10.59 -2.73 18.17
CA PRO A 268 10.87 -2.01 16.94
C PRO A 268 11.23 -0.55 17.23
N LEU A 269 12.21 0.00 16.53
CA LEU A 269 12.58 1.40 16.66
C LEU A 269 11.40 2.29 16.22
N LEU A 270 11.04 3.31 17.01
CA LEU A 270 10.22 4.41 16.50
C LEU A 270 11.09 5.24 15.54
N ALA A 271 11.21 4.75 14.31
CA ALA A 271 12.06 5.26 13.25
C ALA A 271 11.44 6.50 12.61
N GLN A 272 11.37 7.59 13.38
CA GLN A 272 10.89 8.88 12.89
C GLN A 272 11.75 9.37 11.72
N TYR A 273 11.10 10.11 10.82
CA TYR A 273 11.69 10.74 9.65
C TYR A 273 10.92 12.04 9.33
N CYS A 274 11.50 12.90 8.49
CA CYS A 274 10.85 14.09 7.95
C CYS A 274 11.35 14.35 6.52
N ASP A 275 10.85 15.38 5.84
CA ASP A 275 11.29 15.66 4.47
C ASP A 275 12.76 16.14 4.41
N GLY A 276 13.20 16.91 5.40
CA GLY A 276 14.56 17.41 5.54
C GLY A 276 14.87 18.70 4.79
N VAL A 277 13.87 19.33 4.16
CA VAL A 277 14.02 20.60 3.43
C VAL A 277 13.04 21.64 3.97
N GLN A 278 11.74 21.37 3.90
CA GLN A 278 10.68 22.20 4.47
C GLN A 278 10.64 22.07 5.99
N THR A 279 10.84 20.85 6.51
CA THR A 279 10.91 20.56 7.93
C THR A 279 12.24 19.88 8.28
N GLN A 280 12.73 20.12 9.49
CA GLN A 280 13.99 19.57 9.98
C GLN A 280 13.72 18.63 11.16
N CYS A 281 14.42 17.49 11.20
CA CYS A 281 14.28 16.48 12.25
C CYS A 281 15.67 15.99 12.68
N PRO A 282 16.37 16.72 13.58
CA PRO A 282 17.72 16.37 13.99
C PRO A 282 17.84 14.93 14.50
N GLY A 283 18.85 14.21 14.01
CA GLY A 283 19.12 12.82 14.39
C GLY A 283 18.10 11.78 13.90
N LYS A 284 17.20 12.17 12.99
CA LYS A 284 16.25 11.30 12.31
C LYS A 284 16.57 11.24 10.80
N MET A 285 15.96 10.29 10.09
CA MET A 285 16.12 10.21 8.65
C MET A 285 15.42 11.35 7.94
N THR A 286 16.09 11.94 6.95
CA THR A 286 15.46 12.88 6.02
C THR A 286 15.13 12.18 4.70
N GLN A 287 13.92 12.40 4.17
CA GLN A 287 13.47 11.75 2.94
C GLN A 287 14.34 12.20 1.75
N TRP A 288 14.55 13.51 1.58
CA TRP A 288 15.45 14.01 0.52
C TRP A 288 16.90 13.59 0.72
N GLY A 289 17.41 13.57 1.94
CA GLY A 289 18.77 13.10 2.21
C GLY A 289 18.95 11.62 1.92
N SER A 290 17.96 10.78 2.25
CA SER A 290 17.96 9.36 1.88
C SER A 290 17.94 9.17 0.36
N LYS A 291 17.21 10.03 -0.36
CA LYS A 291 17.19 10.05 -1.83
C LYS A 291 18.55 10.32 -2.42
N TYR A 292 19.28 11.32 -1.93
CA TYR A 292 20.61 11.64 -2.43
C TYR A 292 21.64 10.53 -2.15
N LEU A 293 21.57 9.88 -0.99
CA LEU A 293 22.41 8.70 -0.73
C LEU A 293 22.08 7.55 -1.71
N GLY A 294 20.81 7.33 -2.01
CA GLY A 294 20.41 6.36 -3.02
C GLY A 294 20.89 6.72 -4.43
N ASP A 295 20.88 8.00 -4.82
CA ASP A 295 21.45 8.47 -6.10
C ASP A 295 22.96 8.19 -6.19
N GLN A 296 23.66 8.21 -5.05
CA GLN A 296 25.07 7.86 -4.94
C GLN A 296 25.33 6.33 -4.92
N GLY A 297 24.28 5.51 -5.00
CA GLY A 297 24.38 4.05 -5.05
C GLY A 297 24.46 3.35 -3.69
N TYR A 298 24.23 4.06 -2.58
CA TYR A 298 24.19 3.42 -1.26
C TYR A 298 23.04 2.41 -1.18
N GLN A 299 23.31 1.26 -0.54
CA GLN A 299 22.28 0.27 -0.24
C GLN A 299 21.41 0.73 0.93
N PHE A 300 20.18 0.24 1.00
CA PHE A 300 19.21 0.70 2.00
C PHE A 300 19.70 0.51 3.44
N GLU A 301 20.48 -0.54 3.72
CA GLU A 301 21.06 -0.80 5.04
C GLU A 301 22.04 0.30 5.45
N ASP A 302 22.84 0.80 4.52
CA ASP A 302 23.82 1.84 4.79
C ASP A 302 23.15 3.21 4.91
N ILE A 303 22.09 3.47 4.13
CA ILE A 303 21.22 4.64 4.31
C ILE A 303 20.61 4.62 5.72
N LEU A 304 20.06 3.47 6.15
CA LEU A 304 19.47 3.34 7.48
C LEU A 304 20.53 3.52 8.58
N LYS A 305 21.71 2.91 8.46
CA LYS A 305 22.81 3.08 9.43
C LYS A 305 23.32 4.51 9.49
N TYR A 306 23.33 5.23 8.37
CA TYR A 306 23.72 6.64 8.32
C TYR A 306 22.83 7.49 9.25
N TYR A 307 21.52 7.30 9.20
CA TYR A 307 20.58 8.10 10.01
C TYR A 307 20.31 7.52 11.40
N TYR A 308 20.30 6.20 11.52
CA TYR A 308 19.91 5.50 12.73
C TYR A 308 21.11 4.88 13.47
N GLY A 309 22.34 5.13 13.03
CA GLY A 309 23.57 4.65 13.64
C GLY A 309 23.89 3.18 13.35
N TYR A 310 25.14 2.80 13.58
CA TYR A 310 25.65 1.46 13.25
C TYR A 310 25.22 0.35 14.21
N ASN A 311 24.66 0.69 15.38
CA ASN A 311 24.16 -0.29 16.35
C ASN A 311 22.69 -0.71 16.07
N ILE A 312 22.21 -0.53 14.84
CA ILE A 312 20.91 -1.04 14.46
C ILE A 312 21.01 -2.47 13.92
N GLY A 313 19.94 -3.24 14.10
CA GLY A 313 19.70 -4.49 13.37
C GLY A 313 18.46 -4.35 12.50
N LEU A 314 18.40 -5.11 11.40
CA LEU A 314 17.16 -5.35 10.67
C LEU A 314 16.67 -6.75 11.00
N GLN A 315 15.40 -6.87 11.37
CA GLN A 315 14.79 -8.12 11.81
C GLN A 315 13.45 -8.32 11.10
N GLY A 316 13.21 -9.52 10.59
CA GLY A 316 11.91 -9.97 10.11
C GLY A 316 11.09 -10.63 11.24
N THR A 317 9.76 -10.59 11.15
CA THR A 317 8.87 -11.43 11.97
C THR A 317 8.00 -12.32 11.10
N ASP A 318 7.82 -13.57 11.51
CA ASP A 318 6.89 -14.51 10.89
C ASP A 318 5.52 -14.51 11.58
N MET A 319 5.37 -13.72 12.67
CA MET A 319 4.12 -13.54 13.39
C MET A 319 3.22 -12.55 12.64
N ILE A 320 2.57 -13.04 11.60
CA ILE A 320 1.65 -12.27 10.75
C ILE A 320 0.21 -12.71 11.05
N LYS A 321 -0.66 -11.75 11.35
CA LYS A 321 -2.09 -12.00 11.60
C LYS A 321 -2.90 -11.91 10.32
N GLY A 322 -4.04 -12.60 10.29
CA GLY A 322 -4.95 -12.58 9.14
C GLY A 322 -4.47 -13.38 7.93
N VAL A 323 -3.54 -14.32 8.12
CA VAL A 323 -3.07 -15.25 7.09
C VAL A 323 -3.35 -16.69 7.54
N PRO A 324 -3.71 -17.60 6.61
CA PRO A 324 -4.00 -18.99 6.95
C PRO A 324 -2.75 -19.77 7.33
N SER A 325 -1.61 -19.43 6.73
CA SER A 325 -0.33 -20.11 6.96
C SER A 325 0.86 -19.19 6.69
N SER A 326 1.94 -19.37 7.46
CA SER A 326 3.19 -18.64 7.29
C SER A 326 3.98 -19.15 6.09
N PHE A 327 4.75 -18.26 5.47
CA PHE A 327 5.69 -18.62 4.41
C PHE A 327 6.70 -19.67 4.92
N PRO A 328 6.95 -20.77 4.18
CA PRO A 328 7.75 -21.89 4.66
C PRO A 328 9.26 -21.62 4.76
N GLY A 329 9.70 -20.40 4.43
CA GLY A 329 11.12 -20.00 4.48
C GLY A 329 11.91 -20.34 3.20
N TYR A 330 11.27 -20.93 2.20
CA TYR A 330 11.87 -21.23 0.89
C TYR A 330 10.87 -21.00 -0.24
N THR A 331 11.37 -20.74 -1.45
CA THR A 331 10.54 -20.46 -2.62
C THR A 331 9.97 -21.74 -3.23
N LEU A 332 8.74 -21.68 -3.76
CA LEU A 332 8.14 -22.78 -4.52
C LEU A 332 8.26 -22.51 -6.02
N SER A 333 8.80 -23.48 -6.76
CA SER A 333 9.05 -23.39 -8.19
C SER A 333 8.93 -24.77 -8.84
N LEU A 334 9.16 -24.88 -10.16
CA LEU A 334 9.04 -26.16 -10.88
C LEU A 334 9.85 -27.27 -10.19
N GLY A 335 9.19 -28.38 -9.89
CA GLY A 335 9.78 -29.53 -9.19
C GLY A 335 9.68 -29.47 -7.65
N SER A 336 9.27 -28.34 -7.06
CA SER A 336 8.89 -28.29 -5.64
C SER A 336 7.72 -29.24 -5.38
N SER A 337 7.67 -29.84 -4.19
CA SER A 337 6.56 -30.70 -3.78
C SER A 337 6.31 -30.64 -2.28
N GLY A 338 5.17 -31.18 -1.84
CA GLY A 338 4.80 -31.30 -0.43
C GLY A 338 3.69 -30.34 -0.01
N GLU A 339 3.53 -30.19 1.30
CA GLU A 339 2.37 -29.53 1.91
C GLU A 339 2.25 -28.05 1.50
N SER A 340 3.36 -27.31 1.47
CA SER A 340 3.34 -25.91 1.04
C SER A 340 2.86 -25.72 -0.40
N VAL A 341 3.08 -26.70 -1.28
CA VAL A 341 2.57 -26.67 -2.65
C VAL A 341 1.06 -26.91 -2.65
N LYS A 342 0.56 -27.89 -1.86
CA LYS A 342 -0.88 -28.14 -1.72
C LYS A 342 -1.62 -26.90 -1.24
N ILE A 343 -1.11 -26.26 -0.18
CA ILE A 343 -1.67 -25.02 0.38
C ILE A 343 -1.84 -23.96 -0.72
N ILE A 344 -0.81 -23.73 -1.54
CA ILE A 344 -0.91 -22.74 -2.63
C ILE A 344 -1.88 -23.19 -3.72
N GLN A 345 -1.89 -24.47 -4.09
CA GLN A 345 -2.83 -24.98 -5.08
C GLN A 345 -4.29 -24.81 -4.62
N GLU A 346 -4.58 -25.10 -3.36
CA GLU A 346 -5.90 -24.91 -2.74
C GLU A 346 -6.30 -23.44 -2.72
N GLN A 347 -5.40 -22.55 -2.26
CA GLN A 347 -5.68 -21.11 -2.22
C GLN A 347 -5.91 -20.54 -3.63
N LEU A 348 -5.10 -20.90 -4.62
CA LEU A 348 -5.29 -20.47 -6.01
C LEU A 348 -6.62 -20.96 -6.59
N ASN A 349 -7.01 -22.20 -6.31
CA ASN A 349 -8.29 -22.75 -6.74
C ASN A 349 -9.47 -22.02 -6.07
N ALA A 350 -9.38 -21.69 -4.78
CA ALA A 350 -10.42 -20.89 -4.12
C ALA A 350 -10.51 -19.48 -4.73
N ILE A 351 -9.37 -18.83 -5.00
CA ILE A 351 -9.32 -17.51 -5.66
C ILE A 351 -9.93 -17.57 -7.06
N SER A 352 -9.71 -18.67 -7.81
CA SER A 352 -10.26 -18.83 -9.16
C SER A 352 -11.79 -18.81 -9.22
N ASN A 353 -12.48 -19.07 -8.10
CA ASN A 353 -13.94 -18.95 -8.04
C ASN A 353 -14.40 -17.49 -8.16
N ALA A 354 -13.60 -16.53 -7.67
CA ALA A 354 -13.86 -15.09 -7.80
C ALA A 354 -13.14 -14.46 -9.01
N TYR A 355 -12.03 -15.05 -9.46
CA TYR A 355 -11.23 -14.58 -10.59
C TYR A 355 -11.22 -15.64 -11.72
N PRO A 356 -12.21 -15.66 -12.62
CA PRO A 356 -12.33 -16.69 -13.67
C PRO A 356 -11.15 -16.74 -14.65
N ALA A 357 -10.37 -15.65 -14.74
CA ALA A 357 -9.16 -15.60 -15.54
C ALA A 357 -7.99 -16.42 -14.95
N LEU A 358 -8.09 -16.83 -13.69
CA LEU A 358 -7.11 -17.66 -12.99
C LEU A 358 -7.41 -19.15 -13.25
N PRO A 359 -6.49 -19.93 -13.84
CA PRO A 359 -6.72 -21.35 -14.12
C PRO A 359 -6.87 -22.19 -12.84
N LYS A 360 -7.88 -23.05 -12.81
CA LYS A 360 -7.98 -24.15 -11.83
C LYS A 360 -6.90 -25.20 -12.11
N ILE A 361 -6.34 -25.76 -11.04
CA ILE A 361 -5.25 -26.74 -11.08
C ILE A 361 -5.54 -27.92 -10.16
N ALA A 362 -4.88 -29.05 -10.39
CA ALA A 362 -4.93 -30.18 -9.47
C ALA A 362 -4.26 -29.81 -8.13
N VAL A 363 -4.80 -30.30 -7.03
CA VAL A 363 -4.19 -30.22 -5.69
C VAL A 363 -3.47 -31.54 -5.42
N ASP A 364 -2.34 -31.73 -6.07
CA ASP A 364 -1.52 -32.95 -5.99
C ASP A 364 -0.26 -32.76 -5.13
N GLY A 365 0.02 -31.53 -4.69
CA GLY A 365 1.23 -31.18 -3.96
C GLY A 365 2.49 -31.21 -4.82
N ILE A 366 2.37 -31.13 -6.14
CA ILE A 366 3.47 -31.09 -7.10
C ILE A 366 3.43 -29.77 -7.87
N TYR A 367 4.50 -28.99 -7.78
CA TYR A 367 4.60 -27.73 -8.50
C TYR A 367 5.02 -28.00 -9.95
N GLY A 368 4.05 -28.43 -10.75
CA GLY A 368 4.21 -28.69 -12.18
C GLY A 368 3.98 -27.46 -13.06
N PRO A 369 4.02 -27.62 -14.40
CA PRO A 369 3.76 -26.54 -15.36
C PRO A 369 2.39 -25.86 -15.16
N ALA A 370 1.36 -26.62 -14.78
CA ALA A 370 0.03 -26.08 -14.50
C ALA A 370 0.03 -25.10 -13.31
N THR A 371 0.66 -25.47 -12.19
CA THR A 371 0.80 -24.60 -11.02
C THR A 371 1.61 -23.35 -11.35
N ARG A 372 2.74 -23.50 -12.08
CA ARG A 372 3.53 -22.35 -12.54
C ARG A 372 2.70 -21.37 -13.38
N ASN A 373 1.91 -21.89 -14.32
CA ASN A 373 1.06 -21.05 -15.18
C ASN A 373 -0.04 -20.34 -14.40
N SER A 374 -0.64 -21.02 -13.41
CA SER A 374 -1.62 -20.38 -12.50
C SER A 374 -0.96 -19.27 -11.67
N VAL A 375 0.25 -19.50 -11.14
CA VAL A 375 1.02 -18.49 -10.39
C VAL A 375 1.41 -17.29 -11.26
N LEU A 376 1.87 -17.53 -12.50
CA LEU A 376 2.14 -16.44 -13.45
C LEU A 376 0.89 -15.60 -13.70
N LYS A 377 -0.27 -16.26 -13.86
CA LYS A 377 -1.53 -15.56 -14.10
C LYS A 377 -1.97 -14.77 -12.87
N PHE A 378 -1.81 -15.34 -11.68
CA PHE A 378 -2.02 -14.62 -10.42
C PHE A 378 -1.14 -13.37 -10.33
N GLN A 379 0.17 -13.52 -10.54
CA GLN A 379 1.13 -12.40 -10.52
C GLN A 379 0.77 -11.32 -11.54
N GLU A 380 0.31 -11.70 -12.75
CA GLU A 380 -0.16 -10.77 -13.78
C GLU A 380 -1.40 -9.97 -13.34
N ILE A 381 -2.40 -10.65 -12.76
CA ILE A 381 -3.65 -10.03 -12.26
C ILE A 381 -3.33 -9.07 -11.11
N PHE A 382 -2.47 -9.48 -10.17
CA PHE A 382 -2.20 -8.70 -8.96
C PHE A 382 -1.04 -7.70 -9.09
N ARG A 383 -0.45 -7.56 -10.29
CA ARG A 383 0.64 -6.60 -10.61
C ARG A 383 1.93 -6.86 -9.83
N MET A 384 2.27 -8.14 -9.74
CA MET A 384 3.51 -8.60 -9.13
C MET A 384 4.55 -8.90 -10.22
N ASN A 385 5.78 -9.17 -9.81
CA ASN A 385 6.79 -9.72 -10.72
C ASN A 385 6.33 -11.09 -11.23
N GLN A 386 6.31 -11.28 -12.55
CA GLN A 386 5.77 -12.49 -13.19
C GLN A 386 6.85 -13.57 -13.34
N SER A 387 7.39 -14.04 -12.22
CA SER A 387 8.44 -15.08 -12.18
C SER A 387 7.87 -16.49 -12.39
N GLY A 388 6.59 -16.70 -12.04
CA GLY A 388 6.00 -18.02 -11.90
C GLY A 388 6.54 -18.81 -10.70
N VAL A 389 7.22 -18.12 -9.78
CA VAL A 389 7.78 -18.64 -8.53
C VAL A 389 6.97 -18.05 -7.37
N VAL A 390 6.64 -18.87 -6.39
CA VAL A 390 6.04 -18.41 -5.13
C VAL A 390 7.16 -18.09 -4.15
N ASP A 391 7.56 -16.82 -4.12
CA ASP A 391 8.43 -16.25 -3.11
C ASP A 391 7.63 -15.69 -1.92
N PHE A 392 8.32 -15.07 -0.96
CA PHE A 392 7.71 -14.43 0.21
C PHE A 392 6.55 -13.49 -0.18
N ALA A 393 6.80 -12.59 -1.13
CA ALA A 393 5.81 -11.61 -1.57
C ALA A 393 4.60 -12.31 -2.20
N THR A 394 4.84 -13.28 -3.09
CA THR A 394 3.79 -14.04 -3.79
C THR A 394 2.96 -14.89 -2.82
N TRP A 395 3.58 -15.56 -1.86
CA TRP A 395 2.89 -16.33 -0.82
C TRP A 395 1.89 -15.48 -0.06
N TYR A 396 2.34 -14.36 0.50
CA TYR A 396 1.46 -13.49 1.28
C TYR A 396 0.46 -12.73 0.41
N ALA A 397 0.76 -12.48 -0.87
CA ALA A 397 -0.24 -11.95 -1.79
C ALA A 397 -1.36 -12.97 -2.05
N ILE A 398 -1.03 -14.24 -2.34
CA ILE A 398 -2.02 -15.31 -2.53
C ILE A 398 -2.85 -15.46 -1.25
N SER A 399 -2.21 -15.57 -0.08
CA SER A 399 -2.90 -15.66 1.21
C SER A 399 -3.85 -14.49 1.47
N LYS A 400 -3.44 -13.25 1.17
CA LYS A 400 -4.29 -12.06 1.34
C LYS A 400 -5.54 -12.16 0.47
N ILE A 401 -5.39 -12.49 -0.81
CA ILE A 401 -6.52 -12.55 -1.74
C ILE A 401 -7.42 -13.74 -1.38
N TYR A 402 -6.84 -14.89 -1.05
CA TYR A 402 -7.58 -16.05 -0.55
C TYR A 402 -8.47 -15.67 0.64
N VAL A 403 -7.91 -15.04 1.66
CA VAL A 403 -8.67 -14.59 2.84
C VAL A 403 -9.77 -13.59 2.45
N ALA A 404 -9.47 -12.64 1.56
CA ALA A 404 -10.43 -11.63 1.14
C ALA A 404 -11.64 -12.20 0.38
N VAL A 405 -11.46 -13.29 -0.38
CA VAL A 405 -12.56 -13.91 -1.14
C VAL A 405 -13.24 -15.07 -0.42
N THR A 406 -12.63 -15.64 0.63
CA THR A 406 -13.17 -16.80 1.37
C THR A 406 -13.77 -16.45 2.73
N LYS A 407 -13.24 -15.46 3.47
CA LYS A 407 -13.85 -15.02 4.75
C LYS A 407 -15.31 -14.60 4.59
N ILE A 408 -15.75 -14.25 3.38
CA ILE A 408 -17.15 -13.88 3.09
C ILE A 408 -18.00 -15.09 2.69
N ALA A 409 -17.41 -16.19 2.22
CA ALA A 409 -18.14 -17.44 1.95
C ALA A 409 -18.62 -18.08 3.27
N GLU A 410 -17.79 -18.05 4.31
CA GLU A 410 -18.11 -18.63 5.63
C GLU A 410 -19.19 -17.86 6.42
N PHE A 411 -19.57 -16.64 6.02
CA PHE A 411 -20.68 -15.88 6.62
C PHE A 411 -22.00 -16.04 5.85
N ASN A 412 -22.01 -16.70 4.70
CA ASN A 412 -23.19 -16.87 3.84
C ASN A 412 -23.69 -18.33 3.75
N ASP A 413 -23.05 -19.25 4.47
CA ASP A 413 -23.54 -20.61 4.80
C ASP A 413 -24.06 -20.63 6.25
#